data_AF-A0A9Q8LBD9-F1
#
_entry.id   AF-A0A9Q8LBD9-F1
#
_cell.length_a   1.000
_cell.length_b   1.000
_cell.length_c   1.000
_cell.angle_alpha   90.00
_cell.angle_beta   90.00
_cell.angle_gamma   90.00
#
_symmetry.space_group_name_H-M   'P 1'
#
loop_
_entity.id
_entity.type
_entity.pdbx_description
1 polymer ?
#
loop_
_entity_poly.entity_id
_entity_poly.type
_entity_poly.pdbx_seq_one_letter_code
_entity_poly.pdbx_strand_id
1 'polypeptide(L)'
;MPSPPKTVVFDCVGTLVGYEALFNAIDTRLGFKLRAEGVKPTLFGYTWIEVAEREYTYLSMSGRYLTFAKIFEAILWRMLYKAGVPNPRSFATEDDLAFIMEGY
;
A
#
# COMPACT_ATOMS: atom_id res chain seq x y z
N MET A 1 -29.08 20.03 -28.42
CA MET A 1 -28.16 19.84 -27.28
C MET A 1 -28.32 18.41 -26.80
N PRO A 2 -27.25 17.64 -26.61
CA PRO A 2 -27.37 16.31 -26.01
C PRO A 2 -27.94 16.43 -24.59
N SER A 3 -28.79 15.48 -24.20
CA SER A 3 -29.29 15.41 -22.83
C SER A 3 -28.13 15.15 -21.86
N PRO A 4 -28.16 15.73 -20.65
CA PRO A 4 -27.11 15.49 -19.67
C PRO A 4 -27.04 14.00 -19.30
N PRO A 5 -25.84 13.47 -19.02
CA PRO A 5 -25.66 12.09 -18.62
C PRO A 5 -26.45 11.80 -17.33
N LYS A 6 -27.11 10.64 -17.28
CA LYS A 6 -27.95 10.21 -16.14
C LYS A 6 -27.14 9.58 -15.00
N THR A 7 -25.88 9.24 -15.25
CA THR A 7 -25.02 8.50 -14.32
C THR A 7 -23.69 9.22 -14.16
N VAL A 8 -23.23 9.30 -12.91
CA VAL A 8 -21.88 9.73 -12.56
C VAL A 8 -21.15 8.52 -11.96
N VAL A 9 -19.97 8.21 -12.49
CA VAL A 9 -19.11 7.14 -11.97
C VAL A 9 -17.91 7.81 -11.33
N PHE A 10 -17.66 7.45 -10.07
CA PHE A 10 -16.51 7.93 -9.32
C PHE A 10 -15.47 6.82 -9.26
N ASP A 11 -14.24 7.20 -9.50
CA ASP A 11 -13.11 6.43 -8.99
C ASP A 11 -13.16 6.41 -7.44
N CYS A 12 -12.56 5.40 -6.82
CA CYS A 12 -12.63 5.20 -5.37
C CYS A 12 -11.43 5.82 -4.66
N VAL A 13 -10.24 5.27 -4.88
CA VAL A 13 -9.05 5.60 -4.10
C VAL A 13 -8.36 6.84 -4.69
N GLY A 14 -8.10 7.84 -3.85
CA GLY A 14 -7.61 9.15 -4.30
C GLY A 14 -8.70 10.09 -4.82
N THR A 15 -9.95 9.61 -4.95
CA THR A 15 -11.12 10.41 -5.35
C THR A 15 -12.16 10.52 -4.23
N LEU A 16 -12.63 9.38 -3.70
CA LEU A 16 -13.62 9.31 -2.61
C LEU A 16 -13.00 8.96 -1.26
N VAL A 17 -11.90 8.22 -1.26
CA VAL A 17 -11.18 7.80 -0.05
C VAL A 17 -9.69 8.09 -0.17
N GLY A 18 -9.09 8.56 0.92
CA GLY A 18 -7.65 8.78 1.04
C GLY A 18 -6.93 7.60 1.70
N TYR A 19 -5.65 7.81 2.04
CA TYR A 19 -4.76 6.79 2.60
C TYR A 19 -4.50 6.96 4.10
N GLU A 20 -5.25 7.83 4.77
CA GLU A 20 -5.03 8.20 6.17
C GLU A 20 -5.15 7.00 7.11
N ALA A 21 -6.14 6.13 6.89
CA ALA A 21 -6.34 4.92 7.69
C ALA A 21 -5.12 3.98 7.60
N LEU A 22 -4.64 3.73 6.38
CA LEU A 22 -3.44 2.94 6.12
C LEU A 22 -2.21 3.56 6.77
N PHE A 23 -1.99 4.86 6.59
CA PHE A 23 -0.82 5.54 7.16
C PHE A 23 -0.83 5.53 8.69
N ASN A 24 -2.01 5.70 9.30
CA ASN A 24 -2.19 5.58 10.75
C ASN A 24 -1.93 4.15 11.23
N ALA A 25 -2.37 3.14 10.49
CA ALA A 25 -2.13 1.73 10.83
C ALA A 25 -0.63 1.38 10.76
N ILE A 26 0.07 1.83 9.72
CA ILE A 26 1.53 1.69 9.58
C ILE A 26 2.24 2.38 10.75
N ASP A 27 1.89 3.62 11.06
CA ASP A 27 2.54 4.37 12.14
C ASP A 27 2.28 3.71 13.51
N THR A 28 1.05 3.27 13.76
CA THR A 28 0.66 2.57 15.00
C THR A 28 1.46 1.30 15.18
N ARG A 29 1.59 0.48 14.11
CA ARG A 29 2.16 -0.86 14.22
C ARG A 29 3.68 -0.88 14.10
N LEU A 30 4.22 -0.15 13.12
CA LEU A 30 5.65 -0.19 12.76
C LEU A 30 6.36 1.15 12.93
N GLY A 31 5.65 2.23 13.29
CA GLY A 31 6.19 3.58 13.24
C GLY A 31 7.43 3.80 14.10
N PHE A 32 7.46 3.25 15.32
CA PHE A 32 8.65 3.31 16.18
C PHE A 32 9.87 2.65 15.52
N LYS A 33 9.69 1.44 14.95
CA LYS A 33 10.76 0.68 14.30
C LYS A 33 11.24 1.36 13.03
N LEU A 34 10.31 1.88 12.21
CA LEU A 34 10.64 2.60 10.98
C LEU A 34 11.44 3.87 11.27
N ARG A 35 11.04 4.65 12.29
CA ARG A 35 11.77 5.84 12.71
C ARG A 35 13.18 5.53 13.22
N ALA A 36 13.37 4.40 13.90
CA ALA A 36 14.70 3.96 14.35
C ALA A 36 15.67 3.70 13.18
N GLU A 37 15.13 3.30 12.02
CA GLU A 37 15.87 3.12 10.76
C GLU A 37 15.94 4.42 9.92
N GLY A 38 15.47 5.56 10.45
CA GLY A 38 15.43 6.84 9.73
C GLY A 38 14.32 6.93 8.67
N VAL A 39 13.35 6.01 8.66
CA VAL A 39 12.27 5.94 7.69
C VAL A 39 11.00 6.59 8.24
N LYS A 40 10.46 7.60 7.54
CA LYS A 40 9.16 8.18 7.89
C LYS A 40 8.03 7.22 7.50
N PRO A 41 7.12 6.84 8.42
CA PRO A 41 6.06 5.87 8.13
C PRO A 41 5.16 6.24 6.94
N THR A 42 4.82 7.52 6.80
CA THR A 42 4.02 8.00 5.66
C THR A 42 4.75 7.86 4.33
N LEU A 43 6.07 8.07 4.31
CA LEU A 43 6.88 7.89 3.09
C LEU A 43 6.97 6.41 2.72
N PHE A 44 7.11 5.53 3.73
CA PHE A 44 7.08 4.10 3.52
C PHE A 44 5.73 3.65 2.92
N GLY A 45 4.60 4.04 3.53
CA GLY A 45 3.27 3.72 3.02
C GLY A 45 3.04 4.24 1.59
N TYR A 46 3.38 5.49 1.31
CA TYR A 46 3.27 6.09 -0.01
C TYR A 46 4.08 5.30 -1.06
N THR A 47 5.37 5.05 -0.80
CA THR A 47 6.22 4.32 -1.75
C THR A 47 5.78 2.86 -1.94
N TRP A 48 5.21 2.23 -0.91
CA TRP A 48 4.66 0.88 -1.02
C TRP A 48 3.44 0.84 -1.95
N ILE A 49 2.51 1.80 -1.85
CA ILE A 49 1.36 1.93 -2.76
C ILE A 49 1.85 2.09 -4.20
N GLU A 50 2.71 3.07 -4.46
CA GLU A 50 3.21 3.40 -5.80
C GLU A 50 3.90 2.19 -6.48
N VAL A 51 4.68 1.43 -5.71
CA VAL A 51 5.32 0.21 -6.22
C VAL A 51 4.28 -0.89 -6.48
N ALA A 52 3.27 -1.04 -5.62
CA ALA A 52 2.20 -2.01 -5.83
C ALA A 52 1.34 -1.68 -7.05
N GLU A 53 1.00 -0.41 -7.29
CA GLU A 53 0.26 0.03 -8.49
C GLU A 53 1.01 -0.31 -9.77
N ARG A 54 2.33 -0.11 -9.77
CA ARG A 54 3.19 -0.46 -10.91
C ARG A 54 3.23 -1.96 -11.16
N GLU A 55 3.40 -2.77 -10.11
CA GLU A 55 3.41 -4.24 -10.22
C GLU A 55 2.05 -4.78 -10.68
N TYR A 56 0.96 -4.26 -10.12
CA TYR A 56 -0.41 -4.54 -10.54
C TYR A 56 -0.62 -4.26 -12.02
N THR A 57 -0.16 -3.10 -12.49
CA THR A 57 -0.27 -2.69 -13.88
C THR A 57 0.48 -3.66 -14.80
N TYR A 58 1.73 -3.98 -14.51
CA TYR A 58 2.53 -4.89 -15.34
C TYR A 58 2.01 -6.33 -15.35
N LEU A 59 1.55 -6.83 -14.20
CA LEU A 59 0.93 -8.15 -14.13
C LEU A 59 -0.37 -8.20 -14.95
N SER A 60 -1.21 -7.18 -14.83
CA SER A 60 -2.45 -7.06 -15.61
C SER A 60 -2.18 -6.99 -17.11
N MET A 61 -1.23 -6.15 -17.54
CA MET A 61 -0.85 -6.02 -18.95
C MET A 61 -0.22 -7.29 -19.53
N SER A 62 0.42 -8.12 -18.70
CA SER A 62 1.03 -9.39 -19.13
C SER A 62 0.09 -10.60 -19.04
N GLY A 63 -1.21 -10.40 -18.82
CA GLY A 63 -2.20 -11.47 -18.74
C GLY A 63 -2.13 -12.29 -17.45
N ARG A 64 -1.44 -11.79 -16.42
CA ARG A 64 -1.23 -12.45 -15.11
C ARG A 64 -1.89 -11.65 -14.00
N TYR A 65 -3.14 -11.24 -14.23
CA TYR A 65 -3.90 -10.42 -13.30
C TYR A 65 -3.91 -11.01 -11.89
N LEU A 66 -3.63 -10.15 -10.91
CA LEU A 66 -3.87 -10.37 -9.49
C LEU A 66 -4.53 -9.10 -8.93
N THR A 67 -5.32 -9.24 -7.87
CA THR A 67 -5.92 -8.07 -7.21
C THR A 67 -4.84 -7.20 -6.59
N PHE A 68 -5.08 -5.88 -6.51
CA PHE A 68 -4.14 -4.95 -5.89
C PHE A 68 -3.77 -5.38 -4.47
N ALA A 69 -4.74 -5.69 -3.61
CA ALA A 69 -4.50 -6.10 -2.23
C ALA A 69 -3.54 -7.30 -2.11
N LYS A 70 -3.69 -8.31 -2.97
CA LYS A 70 -2.77 -9.47 -3.00
C LYS A 70 -1.34 -9.07 -3.32
N ILE A 71 -1.16 -8.17 -4.29
CA ILE A 71 0.17 -7.67 -4.66
C ILE A 71 0.73 -6.81 -3.53
N PHE A 72 -0.09 -5.91 -2.99
CA PHE A 72 0.28 -5.00 -1.92
C PHE A 72 0.83 -5.78 -0.71
N GLU A 73 0.07 -6.74 -0.19
CA GLU A 73 0.49 -7.66 0.88
C GLU A 73 1.80 -8.39 0.56
N ALA A 74 1.88 -9.00 -0.63
CA ALA A 74 3.00 -9.85 -1.02
C ALA A 74 4.34 -9.10 -1.05
N ILE A 75 4.32 -7.78 -1.29
CA ILE A 75 5.54 -6.99 -1.48
C ILE A 75 6.02 -6.25 -0.23
N LEU A 76 5.32 -6.34 0.92
CA LEU A 76 5.72 -5.66 2.17
C LEU A 76 7.19 -5.91 2.51
N TRP A 77 7.61 -7.19 2.52
CA TRP A 77 8.97 -7.58 2.91
C TRP A 77 10.03 -6.99 1.97
N ARG A 78 9.70 -6.94 0.67
CA ARG A 78 10.56 -6.32 -0.33
C ARG A 78 10.65 -4.82 -0.12
N MET A 79 9.54 -4.17 0.22
CA MET A 79 9.52 -2.73 0.51
C MET A 79 10.31 -2.39 1.76
N LEU A 80 10.18 -3.17 2.84
CA LEU A 80 10.99 -3.00 4.05
C LEU A 80 12.48 -3.11 3.74
N TYR A 81 12.88 -4.12 2.95
CA TYR A 81 14.26 -4.25 2.52
C TYR A 81 14.75 -3.04 1.72
N LYS A 82 13.93 -2.55 0.79
CA LYS A 82 14.26 -1.35 -0.01
C LYS A 82 14.29 -0.06 0.80
N ALA A 83 13.59 -0.02 1.94
CA ALA A 83 13.63 1.08 2.89
C ALA A 83 14.85 1.03 3.82
N GLY A 84 15.77 0.06 3.65
CA GLY A 84 17.00 -0.04 4.43
C GLY A 84 16.95 -1.06 5.57
N VAL A 85 15.83 -1.78 5.75
CA VAL A 85 15.71 -2.82 6.78
C VAL A 85 16.43 -4.11 6.34
N PRO A 86 17.58 -4.49 6.94
CA PRO A 86 18.39 -5.60 6.42
C PRO A 86 17.73 -6.96 6.58
N ASN A 87 16.95 -7.16 7.64
CA ASN A 87 16.18 -8.39 7.87
C ASN A 87 14.68 -8.08 8.06
N PRO A 88 13.91 -7.96 6.96
CA PRO A 88 12.49 -7.61 7.03
C PRO A 88 11.66 -8.59 7.86
N ARG A 89 11.95 -9.89 7.79
CA ARG A 89 11.17 -10.93 8.47
C ARG A 89 11.39 -10.98 9.99
N SER A 90 12.46 -10.36 10.50
CA SER A 90 12.60 -10.06 11.93
C SER A 90 12.04 -8.68 12.31
N PHE A 91 11.83 -7.81 11.31
CA PHE A 91 11.37 -6.44 11.52
C PHE A 91 9.85 -6.34 11.58
N ALA A 92 9.12 -7.13 10.82
CA ALA A 92 7.68 -7.25 10.96
C ALA A 92 7.27 -8.72 10.90
N THR A 93 6.06 -8.99 11.34
CA THR A 93 5.39 -10.29 11.36
C THR A 93 4.21 -10.27 10.39
N GLU A 94 3.62 -11.44 10.14
CA GLU A 94 2.41 -11.53 9.34
C GLU A 94 1.20 -10.89 10.07
N ASP A 95 1.18 -10.93 11.40
CA ASP A 95 0.18 -10.22 12.21
C ASP A 95 0.31 -8.69 12.08
N ASP A 96 1.54 -8.17 11.96
CA ASP A 96 1.77 -6.74 11.70
C ASP A 96 1.20 -6.35 10.33
N LEU A 97 1.43 -7.19 9.31
CA LEU A 97 0.89 -6.98 7.98
C LEU A 97 -0.65 -7.03 8.00
N ALA A 98 -1.23 -8.06 8.62
CA ALA A 98 -2.68 -8.20 8.72
C ALA A 98 -3.33 -6.97 9.38
N PHE A 99 -2.77 -6.51 10.50
CA PHE A 99 -3.22 -5.29 11.17
C PHE A 99 -3.17 -4.05 10.26
N ILE A 100 -2.08 -3.89 9.50
CA ILE A 100 -1.94 -2.75 8.59
C ILE A 100 -2.97 -2.83 7.44
N MET A 101 -3.23 -4.03 6.94
CA MET A 101 -4.19 -4.26 5.85
C MET A 101 -5.65 -4.04 6.25
N GLU A 102 -5.99 -4.09 7.54
CA GLU A 102 -7.31 -3.65 8.02
C GLU A 102 -7.54 -2.14 7.80
N GLY A 103 -6.46 -1.35 7.68
CA GLY A 103 -6.51 0.08 7.39
C GLY A 103 -6.48 0.43 5.90
N TYR A 104 -6.39 -0.56 5.01
CA TYR A 104 -6.39 -0.40 3.55
C TYR A 104 -7.80 -0.63 2.98
#